data_AF-A0A928M3M4-F1
#
_entry.id   AF-A0A928M3M4-F1
#
_cell.length_a   1.000
_cell.length_b   1.000
_cell.length_c   1.000
_cell.angle_alpha   90.00
_cell.angle_beta   90.00
_cell.angle_gamma   90.00
#
_symmetry.space_group_name_H-M   'P 1'
#
loop_
_entity.id
_entity.type
_entity.pdbx_description
1 polymer ?
#
loop_
_entity_poly.entity_id
_entity_poly.type
_entity_poly.pdbx_seq_one_letter_code
_entity_poly.pdbx_strand_id
1 'polypeptide(L)'
;MTIEQAQREFDELIAKNGFTIAGRTSDTGTPIYHRVWEKTVQVAWHGEREETLEARILLSYGYPLVTIKRNGRHDPKFIRDYSSPKRAMNAIREIVKFAGFEW
;
A
#
# COMPACT_ATOMS: atom_id res chain seq x y z
N MET A 1 -14.27 2.24 20.80
CA MET A 1 -13.40 1.27 20.10
C MET A 1 -12.02 1.41 20.69
N THR A 2 -11.40 0.32 21.15
CA THR A 2 -10.02 0.40 21.67
C THR A 2 -9.00 0.40 20.52
N ILE A 3 -7.79 0.89 20.78
CA ILE A 3 -6.70 0.91 19.77
C ILE A 3 -6.39 -0.52 19.29
N GLU A 4 -6.41 -1.49 20.21
CA GLU A 4 -6.17 -2.90 19.91
C GLU A 4 -7.24 -3.51 19.00
N GLN A 5 -8.52 -3.17 19.24
CA GLN A 5 -9.62 -3.60 18.38
C GLN A 5 -9.47 -3.03 16.97
N ALA A 6 -9.17 -1.72 16.86
CA ALA A 6 -8.95 -1.07 15.58
C ALA A 6 -7.76 -1.67 14.82
N GLN A 7 -6.68 -2.03 15.53
CA GLN A 7 -5.52 -2.68 14.93
C GLN A 7 -5.87 -4.09 14.44
N ARG A 8 -6.61 -4.89 15.21
CA ARG A 8 -7.02 -6.23 14.80
C ARG A 8 -7.92 -6.20 13.56
N GLU A 9 -8.92 -5.32 13.54
CA GLU A 9 -9.80 -5.14 12.37
C GLU A 9 -9.02 -4.67 11.14
N PHE A 10 -8.02 -3.81 11.34
CA PHE A 10 -7.11 -3.38 10.28
C PHE A 10 -6.27 -4.56 9.75
N ASP A 11 -5.67 -5.35 10.63
CA ASP A 11 -4.83 -6.50 10.25
C ASP A 11 -5.64 -7.53 9.43
N GLU A 12 -6.87 -7.83 9.84
CA GLU A 12 -7.79 -8.69 9.10
C GLU A 12 -8.11 -8.13 7.70
N LEU A 13 -8.39 -6.82 7.61
CA LEU A 13 -8.66 -6.16 6.33
C LEU A 13 -7.45 -6.22 5.39
N ILE A 14 -6.26 -5.92 5.92
CA ILE A 14 -5.00 -5.90 5.17
C ILE A 14 -4.65 -7.29 4.66
N ALA A 15 -4.72 -8.32 5.52
CA ALA A 15 -4.47 -9.70 5.15
C ALA A 15 -5.45 -10.18 4.07
N LYS A 16 -6.74 -9.85 4.19
CA LYS A 16 -7.76 -10.18 3.18
C LYS A 16 -7.48 -9.56 1.81
N ASN A 17 -6.75 -8.44 1.75
CA ASN A 17 -6.38 -7.77 0.51
C ASN A 17 -4.97 -8.15 0.01
N GLY A 18 -4.35 -9.20 0.57
CA GLY A 18 -3.09 -9.77 0.09
C GLY A 18 -1.84 -8.98 0.50
N PHE A 19 -1.93 -8.12 1.50
CA PHE A 19 -0.79 -7.40 2.04
C PHE A 19 -0.04 -8.25 3.06
N THR A 20 1.28 -8.10 3.11
CA THR A 20 2.19 -8.79 4.03
C THR A 20 2.98 -7.79 4.86
N ILE A 21 3.60 -8.23 5.96
CA ILE A 21 4.43 -7.36 6.81
C ILE A 21 5.75 -7.07 6.10
N ALA A 22 6.04 -5.79 5.89
CA ALA A 22 7.30 -5.30 5.32
C ALA A 22 8.32 -4.89 6.39
N GLY A 23 7.85 -4.58 7.60
CA GLY A 23 8.69 -4.13 8.70
C GLY A 23 7.88 -3.50 9.83
N ARG A 24 8.56 -2.79 10.71
CA ARG A 24 7.97 -2.04 11.82
C ARG A 24 8.59 -0.65 11.90
N THR A 25 7.83 0.33 12.37
CA THR A 25 8.37 1.65 12.71
C THR A 25 9.34 1.52 13.89
N SER A 26 10.41 2.32 13.88
CA SER A 26 11.48 2.24 14.88
C SER A 26 11.09 2.85 16.23
N ASP A 27 10.19 3.82 16.22
CA ASP A 27 9.74 4.59 17.38
C ASP A 27 8.58 3.93 18.12
N THR A 28 7.55 3.49 17.40
CA THR A 28 6.32 2.93 17.99
C THR A 28 6.18 1.43 17.82
N GLY A 29 7.04 0.77 17.03
CA GLY A 29 6.93 -0.65 16.72
C GLY A 29 5.69 -1.02 15.89
N THR A 30 5.03 -0.03 15.28
CA THR A 30 3.81 -0.20 14.50
C THR A 30 4.13 -1.01 13.24
N PRO A 31 3.35 -2.07 12.92
CA PRO A 31 3.57 -2.86 11.72
C PRO A 31 3.33 -2.03 10.46
N ILE A 32 4.26 -2.12 9.52
CA ILE A 32 4.16 -1.57 8.18
C ILE A 32 3.88 -2.74 7.24
N TYR A 33 2.74 -2.68 6.56
CA TYR A 33 2.34 -3.66 5.58
C TYR A 33 2.67 -3.18 4.18
N HIS A 34 2.90 -4.11 3.26
CA HIS A 34 3.03 -3.79 1.85
C HIS A 34 2.37 -4.83 0.95
N ARG A 35 2.09 -4.40 -0.28
CA ARG A 35 1.74 -5.28 -1.39
C ARG A 35 2.41 -4.75 -2.64
N VAL A 36 2.97 -5.66 -3.44
CA VAL A 36 3.63 -5.36 -4.70
C VAL A 36 2.81 -5.98 -5.83
N TRP A 37 2.56 -5.19 -6.86
CA TRP A 37 2.02 -5.62 -8.13
C TRP A 37 3.09 -5.52 -9.20
N GLU A 38 3.15 -6.52 -10.07
CA GLU A 38 4.18 -6.65 -11.10
C GLU A 38 3.51 -6.96 -12.43
N LYS A 39 4.06 -6.42 -13.52
CA LYS A 39 3.66 -6.77 -14.89
C LYS A 39 4.81 -6.51 -15.85
N THR A 40 4.80 -7.21 -16.98
CA THR A 40 5.71 -6.92 -18.09
C THR A 40 5.03 -5.97 -19.07
N VAL A 41 5.73 -4.90 -19.45
CA VAL A 41 5.25 -3.90 -20.41
C VAL A 41 6.26 -3.72 -21.54
N GLN A 42 5.75 -3.44 -22.74
CA GLN A 42 6.58 -3.02 -23.87
C GLN A 42 6.85 -1.53 -23.79
N VAL A 43 8.12 -1.15 -23.65
CA VAL A 43 8.56 0.25 -23.66
C VAL A 43 9.13 0.56 -25.04
N ALA A 44 8.59 1.60 -25.67
CA ALA A 44 9.05 2.05 -26.98
C ALA A 44 10.59 2.20 -26.99
N TRP A 45 11.24 1.59 -27.98
CA TRP A 45 12.70 1.61 -28.18
C TRP A 45 13.54 0.87 -27.13
N HIS A 46 12.92 0.31 -26.09
CA HIS A 46 13.60 -0.38 -24.99
C HIS A 46 13.16 -1.84 -24.80
N GLY A 47 12.12 -2.28 -25.52
CA GLY A 47 11.62 -3.66 -25.46
C GLY A 47 10.86 -3.94 -24.16
N GLU A 48 10.86 -5.21 -23.74
CA GLU A 48 10.19 -5.65 -22.52
C GLU A 48 10.88 -5.09 -21.27
N ARG A 49 10.07 -4.55 -20.36
CA ARG A 49 10.50 -4.19 -19.02
C ARG A 49 9.49 -4.65 -18.00
N GLU A 50 10.01 -5.06 -16.85
CA GLU A 50 9.21 -5.25 -15.65
C GLU A 50 8.81 -3.89 -15.08
N GLU A 51 7.52 -3.75 -14.80
CA GLU A 51 6.94 -2.63 -14.10
C GLU A 51 6.40 -3.10 -12.75
N THR A 52 6.73 -2.35 -11.71
CA THR A 52 6.32 -2.65 -10.34
C THR A 52 5.57 -1.47 -9.72
N LEU A 53 4.57 -1.79 -8.92
CA LEU A 53 3.87 -0.84 -8.06
C LEU A 53 3.82 -1.43 -6.66
N GLU A 54 4.37 -0.73 -5.68
CA GLU A 54 4.33 -1.10 -4.27
C GLU A 54 3.44 -0.11 -3.52
N ALA A 55 2.45 -0.60 -2.78
CA ALA A 55 1.75 0.17 -1.77
C ALA A 55 2.23 -0.27 -0.40
N ARG A 56 2.61 0.68 0.45
CA ARG A 56 2.84 0.45 1.87
C ARG A 56 1.78 1.16 2.69
N ILE A 57 1.35 0.52 3.77
CA ILE A 57 0.32 1.06 4.65
C ILE A 57 0.59 0.68 6.11
N LEU A 58 0.34 1.62 7.01
CA LEU A 58 0.34 1.39 8.46
C LEU A 58 -0.87 2.09 9.09
N LEU A 59 -1.28 1.65 10.27
CA LEU A 59 -2.33 2.30 11.05
C LEU A 59 -1.70 3.16 12.15
N SER A 60 -1.99 4.47 12.13
CA SER A 60 -1.53 5.43 13.14
C SER A 60 -2.73 6.04 13.84
N TYR A 61 -2.96 5.68 15.10
CA TYR A 61 -4.08 6.19 15.94
C TYR A 61 -5.45 6.14 15.24
N GLY A 62 -5.72 5.09 14.46
CA GLY A 62 -6.97 4.91 13.70
C GLY A 62 -6.96 5.48 12.27
N TYR A 63 -5.93 6.23 11.90
CA TYR A 63 -5.73 6.76 10.56
C TYR A 63 -4.73 5.91 9.78
N PRO A 64 -5.12 5.29 8.66
CA PRO A 64 -4.16 4.65 7.78
C PRO A 64 -3.30 5.68 7.04
N LEU A 65 -1.98 5.46 7.06
CA LEU A 65 -1.00 6.21 6.30
C LEU A 65 -0.49 5.33 5.16
N VAL A 66 -0.57 5.83 3.94
CA VAL A 66 -0.22 5.08 2.72
C VAL A 66 0.89 5.78 1.96
N THR A 67 1.86 5.00 1.48
CA THR A 67 2.87 5.46 0.51
C THR A 67 2.83 4.56 -0.72
N ILE A 68 3.05 5.14 -1.90
CA ILE A 68 3.12 4.39 -3.16
C ILE A 68 4.52 4.54 -3.74
N LYS A 69 5.08 3.45 -4.26
CA LYS A 69 6.29 3.45 -5.07
C LYS A 69 6.02 2.80 -6.41
N ARG A 70 6.51 3.37 -7.50
CA ARG A 70 6.45 2.79 -8.84
C ARG A 70 7.87 2.61 -9.34
N ASN A 71 8.25 1.39 -9.74
CA ASN A 71 9.61 1.06 -10.17
C ASN A 71 10.68 1.51 -9.16
N GLY A 72 10.41 1.27 -7.88
CA GLY A 72 11.28 1.69 -6.76
C GLY A 72 11.31 3.19 -6.46
N ARG A 73 10.67 4.04 -7.29
CA ARG A 73 10.60 5.49 -7.09
C ARG A 73 9.37 5.86 -6.30
N HIS A 74 9.54 6.69 -5.28
CA HIS A 74 8.44 7.21 -4.49
C HIS A 74 7.50 8.07 -5.34
N ASP A 75 6.20 7.91 -5.12
CA ASP A 75 5.21 8.88 -5.58
C ASP A 75 5.55 10.26 -4.99
N PRO A 76 5.44 11.35 -5.77
CA PRO A 76 5.77 12.70 -5.30
C PRO A 76 4.92 13.13 -4.09
N LYS A 77 3.76 12.49 -3.85
CA LYS A 77 3.00 12.64 -2.60
C LYS A 77 3.65 11.77 -1.53
N PHE A 78 4.33 12.43 -0.60
CA PHE A 78 5.15 11.82 0.46
C PHE A 78 4.40 10.73 1.24
N ILE A 79 3.26 11.08 1.85
CA ILE A 79 2.38 10.18 2.61
C ILE A 79 0.93 10.63 2.36
N ARG A 80 0.04 9.66 2.14
CA ARG A 80 -1.40 9.87 1.99
C ARG A 80 -2.11 9.38 3.25
N ASP A 81 -2.74 10.28 3.97
CA ASP A 81 -3.59 9.97 5.10
C ASP A 81 -5.04 9.74 4.64
N TYR A 82 -5.68 8.71 5.19
CA TYR A 82 -7.11 8.49 4.94
C TYR A 82 -7.89 8.44 6.25
N SER A 83 -9.15 8.84 6.16
CA SER A 83 -10.07 8.88 7.29
C SER A 83 -10.48 7.50 7.82
N SER A 84 -10.23 6.41 7.08
CA SER A 84 -10.49 5.03 7.55
C SER A 84 -9.74 3.98 6.73
N PRO A 85 -9.45 2.80 7.30
CA PRO A 85 -8.85 1.66 6.59
C PRO A 85 -9.58 1.27 5.30
N LYS A 86 -10.91 1.23 5.34
CA LYS A 86 -11.74 0.91 4.17
C LYS A 86 -11.55 1.93 3.04
N ARG A 87 -11.47 3.23 3.38
CA ARG A 87 -11.23 4.29 2.40
C ARG A 87 -9.82 4.19 1.80
N ALA A 88 -8.82 3.90 2.64
CA ALA A 88 -7.46 3.65 2.16
C ALA A 88 -7.43 2.48 1.16
N MET A 89 -8.05 1.34 1.48
CA MET A 89 -8.09 0.19 0.56
C MET A 89 -8.76 0.51 -0.77
N ASN A 90 -9.89 1.20 -0.75
CA ASN A 90 -10.55 1.63 -1.99
C ASN A 90 -9.64 2.56 -2.81
N ALA A 91 -8.96 3.50 -2.16
CA ALA A 91 -8.06 4.41 -2.86
C ALA A 91 -6.85 3.69 -3.46
N ILE A 92 -6.24 2.74 -2.73
CA ILE A 92 -5.13 1.93 -3.27
C ILE A 92 -5.64 1.10 -4.46
N ARG A 93 -6.81 0.47 -4.35
CA ARG A 93 -7.39 -0.31 -5.44
C ARG A 93 -7.59 0.52 -6.71
N GLU A 94 -8.08 1.74 -6.58
CA GLU A 94 -8.21 2.63 -7.73
C GLU A 94 -6.84 3.05 -8.28
N ILE A 95 -5.86 3.37 -7.42
CA ILE A 95 -4.48 3.68 -7.86
C ILE A 95 -3.87 2.53 -8.67
N VAL A 96 -4.02 1.28 -8.20
CA VAL A 96 -3.54 0.07 -8.88
C VAL A 96 -4.17 -0.07 -10.27
N LYS A 97 -5.50 0.06 -10.36
CA LYS A 97 -6.22 0.01 -11.64
C LYS A 97 -5.82 1.16 -12.57
N PHE A 98 -5.72 2.39 -12.07
CA PHE A 98 -5.29 3.55 -12.88
C PHE A 98 -3.85 3.41 -13.38
N ALA A 99 -2.99 2.72 -12.63
CA ALA A 99 -1.64 2.37 -13.08
C ALA A 99 -1.60 1.18 -14.06
N GLY A 100 -2.76 0.58 -14.35
CA GLY A 100 -2.94 -0.54 -15.28
C GLY A 100 -2.44 -1.87 -14.73
N PHE A 101 -2.50 -2.07 -13.42
CA PHE A 101 -2.23 -3.35 -12.77
C PHE A 101 -3.54 -4.05 -12.40
N GLU A 102 -3.50 -5.37 -12.29
CA GLU A 102 -4.61 -6.16 -11.77
C GLU A 102 -4.64 -6.11 -10.24
N TRP A 103 -5.83 -5.95 -9.65
CA TRP A 103 -6.00 -5.82 -8.19
C TRP A 103 -5.93 -7.15 -7.46
#